data_AF-A0A382VDJ5-F1
#
_entry.id   AF-A0A382VDJ5-F1
#
_cell.length_a   1.000
_cell.length_b   1.000
_cell.length_c   1.000
_cell.angle_alpha   90.00
_cell.angle_beta   90.00
_cell.angle_gamma   90.00
#
_symmetry.space_group_name_H-M   'P 1'
#
loop_
_entity.id
_entity.type
_entity.pdbx_description
1 polymer ?
#
loop_
_entity_poly.entity_id
_entity_poly.type
_entity_poly.pdbx_seq_one_letter_code
_entity_poly.pdbx_strand_id
1 'polypeptide(L)'
;PPDDRGFPDGIMSVIGEMVAIDHWRQRAVLLANVVVPESTGDPVVDGAALDAAYDEASSRLDQLAADGARPLDEPLTAPPDPADEPPEVVSTMGADLYGAAVEAAREYILAGDIFQVVLSQRFDVELDAEPYDVYRVLRQVNPSPYMYFLRYEELTVVGASPEPMVQLLEGRVVSRPIAGTRRRGRTDIDDRRMAAELAEDPKEIAEHVMLVDLARNDVGRVVTFGTEEVEEMMTLERYSHVMHLTSQVTGELAEGRTPIDVLRATLPAGTVSGAPKVRAMEIIDA
;
A
#
# COMPACT_ATOMS: atom_id res chain seq x y z
N PRO A 1 8.49 -9.21 -17.57
CA PRO A 1 9.13 -8.45 -18.66
C PRO A 1 10.55 -8.09 -18.23
N PRO A 2 11.53 -7.95 -19.14
CA PRO A 2 12.83 -7.39 -18.77
C PRO A 2 12.64 -5.98 -18.20
N ASP A 3 13.58 -5.53 -17.36
CA ASP A 3 13.57 -4.15 -16.87
C ASP A 3 13.74 -3.18 -18.04
N ASP A 4 12.66 -2.48 -18.37
CA ASP A 4 12.54 -1.52 -19.46
C ASP A 4 12.28 -0.08 -18.96
N ARG A 5 12.23 0.12 -17.64
CA ARG A 5 11.99 1.43 -17.02
C ARG A 5 13.22 1.97 -16.29
N GLY A 6 14.12 1.10 -15.82
CA GLY A 6 15.35 1.51 -15.15
C GLY A 6 15.12 2.32 -13.87
N PHE A 7 13.98 2.13 -13.22
CA PHE A 7 13.67 2.80 -11.95
C PHE A 7 14.51 2.22 -10.81
N PRO A 8 14.86 3.02 -9.79
CA PRO A 8 15.58 2.53 -8.63
C PRO A 8 14.74 1.53 -7.81
N ASP A 9 15.40 0.61 -7.11
CA ASP A 9 14.75 -0.35 -6.19
C ASP A 9 13.92 0.31 -5.09
N GLY A 10 14.24 1.56 -4.73
CA GLY A 10 13.49 2.35 -3.76
C GLY A 10 13.90 3.82 -3.73
N ILE A 11 12.93 4.69 -3.47
CA ILE A 11 13.12 6.13 -3.25
C ILE A 11 12.58 6.47 -1.86
N MET A 12 13.41 7.07 -1.01
CA MET A 12 12.99 7.54 0.32
C MET A 12 13.18 9.05 0.43
N SER A 13 12.13 9.75 0.85
CA SER A 13 12.15 11.19 1.04
C SER A 13 12.29 11.54 2.52
N VAL A 14 13.26 12.39 2.86
CA VAL A 14 13.31 13.05 4.16
C VAL A 14 12.43 14.28 4.09
N ILE A 15 11.30 14.25 4.81
CA ILE A 15 10.29 15.31 4.74
C ILE A 15 10.67 16.47 5.67
N GLY A 16 11.15 17.56 5.05
CA GLY A 16 11.49 18.79 5.76
C GLY A 16 10.25 19.53 6.25
N GLU A 17 9.25 19.71 5.41
CA GLU A 17 8.01 20.43 5.73
C GLU A 17 6.79 19.53 5.48
N MET A 18 5.80 19.61 6.37
CA MET A 18 4.60 18.77 6.32
C MET A 18 3.37 19.57 6.70
N VAL A 19 2.27 19.31 6.00
CA VAL A 19 0.92 19.77 6.37
C VAL A 19 0.08 18.55 6.74
N ALA A 20 -0.30 18.44 8.00
CA ALA A 20 -1.21 17.39 8.47
C ALA A 20 -2.65 17.94 8.54
N ILE A 21 -3.54 17.40 7.71
CA ILE A 21 -4.94 17.84 7.62
C ILE A 21 -5.85 16.89 8.41
N ASP A 22 -6.30 17.37 9.58
CA ASP A 22 -7.32 16.70 10.38
C ASP A 22 -8.71 17.10 9.88
N HIS A 23 -9.29 16.24 9.03
CA HIS A 23 -10.62 16.45 8.48
C HIS A 23 -11.72 16.41 9.54
N TRP A 24 -11.54 15.71 10.65
CA TRP A 24 -12.55 15.66 11.70
C TRP A 24 -12.60 16.97 12.49
N ARG A 25 -11.42 17.50 12.86
CA ARG A 25 -11.31 18.80 13.55
C ARG A 25 -11.39 20.01 12.63
N GLN A 26 -11.36 19.80 11.32
CA GLN A 26 -11.26 20.85 10.30
C GLN A 26 -10.05 21.76 10.55
N ARG A 27 -8.87 21.15 10.76
CA ARG A 27 -7.62 21.86 11.06
C ARG A 27 -6.48 21.37 10.18
N ALA A 28 -5.61 22.30 9.78
CA ALA A 28 -4.31 22.00 9.21
C ALA A 28 -3.23 22.30 10.26
N VAL A 29 -2.34 21.35 10.50
CA VAL A 29 -1.15 21.50 11.36
C VAL A 29 0.06 21.58 10.45
N LEU A 30 0.81 22.67 10.56
CA LEU A 30 2.04 22.89 9.80
C LEU A 30 3.23 22.45 10.65
N LEU A 31 4.12 21.64 10.08
CA LEU A 31 5.33 21.16 10.74
C LEU A 31 6.53 21.47 9.85
N ALA A 32 7.60 21.99 10.47
CA ALA A 32 8.89 22.16 9.84
C ALA A 32 9.95 21.45 10.69
N ASN A 33 10.54 20.41 10.13
CA ASN A 33 11.62 19.66 10.75
C ASN A 33 12.96 20.34 10.46
N VAL A 34 13.74 20.57 11.50
CA VAL A 34 15.11 21.08 11.41
C VAL A 34 16.05 19.95 11.79
N VAL A 35 16.87 19.50 10.85
CA VAL A 35 17.90 18.50 11.11
C VAL A 35 19.09 19.21 11.75
N VAL A 36 19.29 18.98 13.04
CA VAL A 36 20.46 19.48 13.77
C VAL A 36 21.56 18.42 13.71
N PRO A 37 22.76 18.74 13.20
CA PRO A 37 23.88 17.80 13.19
C PRO A 37 24.22 17.34 14.61
N GLU A 38 24.45 16.04 14.82
CA GLU A 38 25.02 15.55 16.08
C GLU A 38 26.44 16.10 16.24
N SER A 39 26.75 16.76 17.35
CA SER A 39 28.14 17.06 17.68
C SER A 39 28.81 15.76 18.15
N THR A 40 29.69 15.19 17.33
CA THR A 40 30.58 14.11 17.78
C THR A 40 31.62 14.70 18.74
N GLY A 41 31.28 14.85 20.03
CA GLY A 41 32.12 15.46 21.07
C GLY A 41 31.37 16.48 21.94
N ASP A 42 32.06 16.98 22.98
CA ASP A 42 31.55 17.90 24.02
C ASP A 42 30.62 19.00 23.46
N PRO A 43 29.47 19.28 24.09
CA PRO A 43 28.35 19.93 23.43
C PRO A 43 28.43 21.45 23.58
N VAL A 44 28.63 22.15 22.46
CA VAL A 44 27.87 23.38 22.22
C VAL A 44 27.54 23.38 20.73
N VAL A 45 26.38 22.85 20.35
CA VAL A 45 25.73 23.38 19.15
C VAL A 45 25.54 24.86 19.45
N ASP A 46 26.20 25.72 18.68
CA ASP A 46 26.20 27.17 18.91
C ASP A 46 24.76 27.65 19.10
N GLY A 47 24.45 28.21 20.26
CA GLY A 47 23.09 28.67 20.58
C GLY A 47 22.59 29.65 19.53
N ALA A 48 23.47 30.50 18.98
CA ALA A 48 23.11 31.41 17.91
C ALA A 48 22.74 30.68 16.61
N ALA A 49 23.36 29.54 16.32
CA ALA A 49 23.02 28.72 15.16
C ALA A 49 21.67 27.99 15.34
N LEU A 50 21.37 27.53 16.56
CA LEU A 50 20.06 26.96 16.88
C LEU A 50 18.94 27.99 16.79
N ASP A 51 19.17 29.19 17.35
CA ASP A 51 18.23 30.30 17.26
C ASP A 51 17.96 30.69 15.79
N ALA A 52 19.02 30.80 14.99
CA ALA A 52 18.88 31.09 13.55
C ALA A 52 18.09 30.00 12.80
N ALA A 53 18.33 28.72 13.10
CA ALA A 53 17.61 27.61 12.47
C ALA A 53 16.14 27.56 12.89
N TYR A 54 15.84 27.92 14.15
CA TYR A 54 14.47 28.07 14.64
C TYR A 54 13.73 29.23 13.95
N ASP A 55 14.39 30.38 13.83
CA ASP A 55 13.84 31.56 13.16
C ASP A 55 13.56 31.27 11.66
N GLU A 56 14.47 30.56 10.99
CA GLU A 56 14.27 30.13 9.60
C GLU A 56 13.09 29.16 9.45
N ALA A 57 12.98 28.15 10.33
CA ALA A 57 11.85 27.23 10.33
C ALA A 57 10.53 27.95 10.59
N SER A 58 10.52 28.93 11.49
CA SER A 58 9.36 29.76 11.79
C SER A 58 8.94 30.59 10.58
N SER A 59 9.88 31.24 9.90
CA SER A 59 9.61 32.00 8.68
C SER A 59 9.07 31.12 7.55
N ARG A 60 9.57 29.88 7.43
CA ARG A 60 9.06 28.91 6.45
C ARG A 60 7.62 28.48 6.75
N LEU A 61 7.29 28.27 8.03
CA LEU A 61 5.92 27.98 8.46
C LEU A 61 4.96 29.15 8.15
N ASP A 62 5.40 30.39 8.37
CA ASP A 62 4.62 31.58 8.03
C ASP A 62 4.36 31.67 6.52
N GLN A 63 5.37 31.37 5.69
CA GLN A 63 5.22 31.31 4.25
C GLN A 63 4.26 30.19 3.81
N LEU A 64 4.39 29.00 4.39
CA LEU A 64 3.51 27.86 4.11
C LEU A 64 2.05 28.16 4.49
N ALA A 65 1.84 28.85 5.62
CA ALA A 65 0.53 29.32 6.03
C ALA A 65 -0.05 30.36 5.06
N ALA A 66 0.76 31.33 4.65
CA ALA A 66 0.36 32.34 3.68
C ALA A 66 0.00 31.71 2.33
N ASP A 67 0.80 30.75 1.86
CA ASP A 67 0.59 30.05 0.60
C ASP A 67 -0.69 29.21 0.62
N GLY A 68 -0.94 28.49 1.71
CA GLY A 68 -2.16 27.69 1.90
C GLY A 68 -3.44 28.53 2.07
N ALA A 69 -3.31 29.81 2.43
CA ALA A 69 -4.43 30.75 2.50
C ALA A 69 -4.75 31.42 1.16
N ARG A 70 -3.92 31.24 0.13
CA ARG A 70 -4.20 31.79 -1.20
C ARG A 70 -5.33 31.02 -1.86
N PRO A 71 -6.37 31.70 -2.38
CA PRO A 71 -7.39 31.04 -3.17
C PRO A 71 -6.75 30.52 -4.47
N LEU A 72 -7.10 29.29 -4.83
CA LEU A 72 -6.76 28.69 -6.11
C LEU A 72 -8.00 28.65 -6.98
N ASP A 73 -7.87 29.12 -8.22
CA ASP A 73 -8.88 28.93 -9.26
C ASP A 73 -8.62 27.59 -9.96
N GLU A 74 -8.95 26.50 -9.26
CA GLU A 74 -8.73 25.15 -9.76
C GLU A 74 -10.07 24.55 -10.22
N PRO A 75 -10.24 24.27 -11.52
CA PRO A 75 -11.49 23.72 -12.04
C PRO A 75 -11.74 22.33 -11.46
N LEU A 76 -13.02 21.97 -11.31
CA LEU A 76 -13.42 20.62 -10.92
C LEU A 76 -13.04 19.64 -12.04
N THR A 77 -12.19 18.68 -11.73
CA THR A 77 -11.90 17.57 -12.64
C THR A 77 -12.99 16.52 -12.52
N ALA A 78 -13.83 16.45 -13.55
CA ALA A 78 -14.89 15.45 -13.66
C ALA A 78 -14.29 14.09 -14.04
N PRO A 79 -14.82 12.97 -13.52
CA PRO A 79 -14.49 11.64 -14.03
C PRO A 79 -14.92 11.50 -15.51
N PRO A 80 -14.23 10.65 -16.30
CA PRO A 80 -14.61 10.40 -17.69
C PRO A 80 -16.01 9.77 -17.79
N ASP A 81 -16.71 10.02 -18.89
CA ASP A 81 -18.01 9.40 -19.15
C ASP A 81 -17.78 7.93 -19.57
N PRO A 82 -18.48 6.94 -18.99
CA PRO A 82 -18.40 5.56 -19.47
C PRO A 82 -18.77 5.37 -20.95
N ALA A 83 -19.43 6.34 -21.58
CA ALA A 83 -19.74 6.37 -23.00
C ALA A 83 -18.58 6.87 -23.88
N ASP A 84 -17.52 7.45 -23.29
CA ASP A 84 -16.34 7.89 -24.01
C ASP A 84 -15.57 6.70 -24.61
N GLU A 85 -14.93 6.92 -25.76
CA GLU A 85 -14.08 5.91 -26.38
C GLU A 85 -12.85 5.65 -25.46
N PRO A 86 -12.58 4.39 -25.05
CA PRO A 86 -11.44 4.11 -24.19
C PRO A 86 -10.13 4.41 -24.92
N PRO A 87 -9.09 4.89 -24.21
CA PRO A 87 -7.80 5.15 -24.82
C PRO A 87 -7.17 3.84 -25.33
N GLU A 88 -6.22 3.97 -26.27
CA GLU A 88 -5.43 2.83 -26.70
C GLU A 88 -4.61 2.28 -25.51
N VAL A 89 -4.65 0.97 -25.34
CA VAL A 89 -3.96 0.27 -24.24
C VAL A 89 -2.97 -0.73 -24.82
N VAL A 90 -1.71 -0.62 -24.40
CA VAL A 90 -0.65 -1.56 -24.78
C VAL A 90 -0.46 -2.57 -23.64
N SER A 91 -0.64 -3.86 -23.92
CA SER A 91 -0.32 -4.94 -22.97
C SER A 91 1.08 -5.50 -23.23
N THR A 92 1.83 -5.72 -22.16
CA THR A 92 3.18 -6.32 -22.21
C THR A 92 3.20 -7.82 -22.51
N MET A 93 2.07 -8.52 -22.35
CA MET A 93 2.01 -9.99 -22.44
C MET A 93 0.94 -10.47 -23.43
N GLY A 94 -0.19 -9.76 -23.54
CA GLY A 94 -1.35 -10.22 -24.32
C GLY A 94 -2.06 -11.42 -23.70
N ALA A 95 -3.28 -11.70 -24.16
CA ALA A 95 -4.16 -12.70 -23.52
C ALA A 95 -3.64 -14.14 -23.62
N ASP A 96 -3.13 -14.54 -24.79
CA ASP A 96 -2.69 -15.92 -25.04
C ASP A 96 -1.48 -16.31 -24.17
N LEU A 97 -0.49 -15.42 -24.08
CA LEU A 97 0.72 -15.66 -23.28
C LEU A 97 0.38 -15.63 -21.78
N TYR A 98 -0.50 -14.73 -21.34
CA TYR A 98 -0.97 -14.72 -19.95
C TYR A 98 -1.71 -16.02 -19.60
N GLY A 99 -2.55 -16.53 -20.51
CA GLY A 99 -3.21 -17.83 -20.36
C GLY A 99 -2.22 -18.99 -20.24
N ALA A 100 -1.17 -19.01 -21.08
CA ALA A 100 -0.10 -20.00 -20.98
C ALA A 100 0.66 -19.93 -19.64
N ALA A 101 0.92 -18.74 -19.12
CA ALA A 101 1.54 -18.56 -17.82
C ALA A 101 0.65 -19.07 -16.66
N VAL A 102 -0.66 -18.87 -16.75
CA VAL A 102 -1.61 -19.45 -15.79
C VAL A 102 -1.60 -20.98 -15.83
N GLU A 103 -1.55 -21.59 -17.01
CA GLU A 103 -1.45 -23.06 -17.12
C GLU A 103 -0.12 -23.58 -16.55
N ALA A 104 1.01 -22.91 -16.82
CA ALA A 104 2.29 -23.26 -16.22
C ALA A 104 2.26 -23.14 -14.67
N ALA A 105 1.66 -22.07 -14.13
CA ALA A 105 1.46 -21.93 -12.69
C ALA A 105 0.62 -23.07 -12.10
N ARG A 106 -0.41 -23.53 -12.81
CA ARG A 106 -1.23 -24.69 -12.39
C ARG A 106 -0.40 -25.96 -12.35
N GLU A 107 0.52 -26.18 -13.28
CA GLU A 107 1.42 -27.33 -13.27
C GLU A 107 2.33 -27.31 -12.03
N TYR A 108 2.92 -26.16 -11.68
CA TYR A 108 3.70 -26.02 -10.45
C TYR A 108 2.88 -26.29 -9.18
N ILE A 109 1.61 -25.86 -9.15
CA ILE A 109 0.70 -26.16 -8.05
C ILE A 109 0.42 -27.67 -7.96
N LEU A 110 0.14 -28.32 -9.09
CA LEU A 110 -0.15 -29.76 -9.14
C LEU A 110 1.08 -30.62 -8.81
N ALA A 111 2.28 -30.14 -9.13
CA ALA A 111 3.54 -30.77 -8.76
C ALA A 111 3.86 -30.62 -7.26
N GLY A 112 3.19 -29.68 -6.57
CA GLY A 112 3.41 -29.39 -5.15
C GLY A 112 4.56 -28.42 -4.88
N ASP A 113 5.03 -27.69 -5.89
CA ASP A 113 6.10 -26.70 -5.75
C ASP A 113 5.62 -25.43 -5.02
N ILE A 114 4.37 -25.05 -5.28
CA ILE A 114 3.69 -23.90 -4.66
C ILE A 114 2.23 -24.27 -4.36
N PHE A 115 1.63 -23.54 -3.43
CA PHE A 115 0.19 -23.56 -3.19
C PHE A 115 -0.53 -22.49 -4.01
N GLN A 116 0.10 -21.33 -4.19
CA GLN A 116 -0.40 -20.20 -4.98
C GLN A 116 0.74 -19.36 -5.54
N VAL A 117 0.45 -18.68 -6.64
CA VAL A 117 1.29 -17.62 -7.23
C VAL A 117 0.39 -16.53 -7.80
N VAL A 118 0.82 -15.28 -7.65
CA VAL A 118 0.11 -14.09 -8.11
C VAL A 118 0.83 -13.56 -9.34
N LEU A 119 0.31 -13.92 -10.51
CA LEU A 119 0.82 -13.41 -11.79
C LEU A 119 0.26 -12.00 -12.03
N SER A 120 1.05 -11.17 -12.72
CA SER A 120 0.63 -9.83 -13.13
C SER A 120 1.09 -9.53 -14.55
N GLN A 121 0.44 -8.55 -15.18
CA GLN A 121 0.87 -7.99 -16.45
C GLN A 121 0.76 -6.47 -16.39
N ARG A 122 1.61 -5.79 -17.15
CA ARG A 122 1.58 -4.33 -17.26
C ARG A 122 0.73 -3.92 -18.46
N PHE A 123 -0.12 -2.92 -18.23
CA PHE A 123 -0.83 -2.17 -19.25
C PHE A 123 -0.29 -0.74 -19.27
N ASP A 124 0.10 -0.29 -20.46
CA ASP A 124 0.61 1.06 -20.69
C ASP A 124 -0.46 1.85 -21.47
N VAL A 125 -0.73 3.07 -21.01
CA VAL A 125 -1.71 3.99 -21.62
C VAL A 125 -1.06 5.36 -21.71
N GLU A 126 -1.04 5.95 -22.89
CA GLU A 126 -0.65 7.35 -23.06
C GLU A 126 -1.82 8.24 -22.66
N LEU A 127 -1.59 9.10 -21.66
CA LEU A 127 -2.60 10.01 -21.13
C LEU A 127 -2.18 11.45 -21.44
N ASP A 128 -3.07 12.21 -22.07
CA ASP A 128 -2.98 13.68 -22.15
C ASP A 128 -3.63 14.31 -20.92
N ALA A 129 -3.13 13.95 -19.74
CA ALA A 129 -3.68 14.38 -18.46
C ALA A 129 -2.56 14.66 -17.46
N GLU A 130 -2.76 15.70 -16.63
CA GLU A 130 -1.87 15.95 -15.50
C GLU A 130 -1.96 14.80 -14.50
N PRO A 131 -0.84 14.26 -13.99
CA PRO A 131 -0.87 13.16 -13.02
C PRO A 131 -1.71 13.44 -11.77
N TYR A 132 -1.81 14.71 -11.37
CA TYR A 132 -2.63 15.11 -10.22
C TYR A 132 -4.13 15.00 -10.53
N ASP A 133 -4.56 15.23 -11.77
CA ASP A 133 -5.94 15.01 -12.19
C ASP A 133 -6.31 13.52 -12.18
N VAL A 134 -5.37 12.64 -12.55
CA VAL A 134 -5.55 11.18 -12.39
C VAL A 134 -5.82 10.84 -10.92
N TYR A 135 -5.06 11.40 -9.99
CA TYR A 135 -5.28 11.21 -8.56
C TYR A 135 -6.65 11.72 -8.10
N ARG A 136 -7.04 12.92 -8.55
CA ARG A 136 -8.34 13.54 -8.20
C ARG A 136 -9.53 12.73 -8.70
N VAL A 137 -9.45 12.19 -9.92
CA VAL A 137 -10.48 11.30 -10.49
C VAL A 137 -10.48 9.95 -9.76
N LEU A 138 -9.31 9.35 -9.52
CA LEU A 138 -9.21 8.08 -8.80
C LEU A 138 -9.81 8.18 -7.39
N ARG A 139 -9.56 9.28 -6.67
CA ARG A 139 -10.14 9.56 -5.35
C ARG A 139 -11.67 9.67 -5.36
N GLN A 140 -12.25 10.15 -6.47
CA GLN A 140 -13.71 10.24 -6.63
C GLN A 140 -14.33 8.88 -6.96
N VAL A 141 -13.69 8.12 -7.84
CA VAL A 141 -14.23 6.86 -8.36
C VAL A 141 -13.98 5.67 -7.42
N ASN A 142 -12.79 5.60 -6.82
CA ASN A 142 -12.37 4.48 -5.97
C ASN A 142 -11.66 4.96 -4.67
N PRO A 143 -12.39 5.63 -3.77
CA PRO A 143 -11.81 6.05 -2.49
C PRO A 143 -11.38 4.82 -1.68
N SER A 144 -10.11 4.79 -1.31
CA SER A 144 -9.48 3.69 -0.58
C SER A 144 -8.83 4.17 0.72
N PRO A 145 -8.57 3.28 1.70
CA PRO A 145 -7.92 3.64 2.96
C PRO A 145 -6.52 4.26 2.76
N TYR A 146 -5.79 3.82 1.73
CA TYR A 146 -4.44 4.30 1.42
C TYR A 146 -4.40 4.93 0.02
N MET A 147 -4.62 6.23 -0.05
CA MET A 147 -4.44 6.99 -1.30
C MET A 147 -3.14 7.78 -1.25
N TYR A 148 -2.42 7.81 -2.37
CA TYR A 148 -1.13 8.47 -2.45
C TYR A 148 -0.90 9.11 -3.83
N PHE A 149 -0.23 10.25 -3.78
CA PHE A 149 0.31 10.97 -4.92
C PHE A 149 1.75 11.34 -4.57
N LEU A 150 2.72 10.70 -5.21
CA LEU A 150 4.14 10.91 -4.98
C LEU A 150 4.74 11.43 -6.28
N ARG A 151 5.27 12.67 -6.26
CA ARG A 151 5.91 13.29 -7.42
C ARG A 151 7.42 13.37 -7.17
N TYR A 152 8.17 12.56 -7.90
CA TYR A 152 9.62 12.62 -8.01
C TYR A 152 10.01 13.23 -9.35
N GLU A 153 11.31 13.51 -9.54
CA GLU A 153 11.83 14.12 -10.77
C GLU A 153 11.58 13.25 -12.00
N GLU A 154 11.80 11.94 -11.89
CA GLU A 154 11.72 10.98 -13.02
C GLU A 154 10.46 10.11 -13.00
N LEU A 155 9.69 10.13 -11.90
CA LEU A 155 8.56 9.24 -11.68
C LEU A 155 7.46 9.94 -10.88
N THR A 156 6.22 9.83 -11.35
CA THR A 156 5.04 10.14 -10.52
C THR A 156 4.26 8.87 -10.24
N VAL A 157 3.99 8.61 -8.97
CA VAL A 157 3.21 7.45 -8.50
C VAL A 157 1.86 7.94 -8.02
N VAL A 158 0.80 7.38 -8.60
CA VAL A 158 -0.59 7.65 -8.23
C VAL A 158 -1.26 6.33 -7.89
N GLY A 159 -1.93 6.25 -6.74
CA GLY A 159 -2.60 5.01 -6.37
C GLY A 159 -3.63 5.14 -5.25
N ALA A 160 -4.47 4.13 -5.19
CA ALA A 160 -5.49 3.92 -4.17
C ALA A 160 -5.47 2.43 -3.77
N SER A 161 -4.74 2.12 -2.70
CA SER A 161 -4.59 0.75 -2.19
C SER A 161 -5.67 0.43 -1.15
N PRO A 162 -6.38 -0.70 -1.28
CA PRO A 162 -7.31 -1.18 -0.27
C PRO A 162 -6.62 -1.86 0.93
N GLU A 163 -5.39 -2.33 0.75
CA GLU A 163 -4.69 -3.22 1.69
C GLU A 163 -3.34 -2.62 2.14
N PRO A 164 -3.03 -2.61 3.46
CA PRO A 164 -1.70 -2.34 3.96
C PRO A 164 -0.82 -3.60 3.91
N MET A 165 0.46 -3.46 3.55
CA MET A 165 1.42 -4.58 3.64
C MET A 165 1.71 -4.97 5.10
N VAL A 166 2.14 -4.01 5.90
CA VAL A 166 2.45 -4.16 7.33
C VAL A 166 2.35 -2.80 8.01
N GLN A 167 2.00 -2.79 9.28
CA GLN A 167 2.03 -1.62 10.14
C GLN A 167 2.90 -1.90 11.36
N LEU A 168 3.68 -0.91 11.79
CA LEU A 168 4.37 -0.90 13.07
C LEU A 168 3.92 0.34 13.83
N LEU A 169 3.19 0.14 14.92
CA LEU A 169 2.67 1.23 15.76
C LEU A 169 2.99 0.93 17.21
N GLU A 170 3.67 1.86 17.89
CA GLU A 170 3.97 1.74 19.34
C GLU A 170 4.64 0.40 19.71
N GLY A 171 5.54 -0.10 18.84
CA GLY A 171 6.22 -1.39 19.05
C GLY A 171 5.39 -2.61 18.66
N ARG A 172 4.16 -2.45 18.18
CA ARG A 172 3.31 -3.55 17.72
C ARG A 172 3.37 -3.69 16.20
N VAL A 173 3.81 -4.86 15.72
CA VAL A 173 3.77 -5.25 14.31
C VAL A 173 2.38 -5.81 14.01
N VAL A 174 1.76 -5.36 12.92
CA VAL A 174 0.44 -5.78 12.46
C VAL A 174 0.50 -6.10 10.97
N SER A 175 0.08 -7.30 10.59
CA SER A 175 -0.16 -7.69 9.20
C SER A 175 -1.62 -8.10 9.05
N ARG A 176 -2.28 -7.61 8.01
CA ARG A 176 -3.72 -7.77 7.81
C ARG A 176 -4.02 -8.39 6.44
N PRO A 177 -3.80 -9.71 6.26
CA PRO A 177 -4.09 -10.36 4.99
C PRO A 177 -5.58 -10.25 4.64
N ILE A 178 -5.82 -9.89 3.38
CA ILE A 178 -7.14 -9.86 2.76
C ILE A 178 -7.22 -10.95 1.69
N ALA A 179 -8.24 -11.80 1.79
CA ALA A 179 -8.52 -12.82 0.78
C ALA A 179 -10.02 -12.98 0.58
N GLY A 180 -10.37 -13.56 -0.57
CA GLY A 180 -11.74 -13.76 -0.96
C GLY A 180 -12.48 -12.46 -1.23
N THR A 181 -13.15 -12.40 -2.37
CA THR A 181 -13.84 -11.17 -2.80
C THR A 181 -15.23 -11.52 -3.28
N ARG A 182 -16.23 -10.78 -2.79
CA ARG A 182 -17.55 -10.72 -3.42
C ARG A 182 -17.97 -9.26 -3.60
N ARG A 183 -18.76 -9.00 -4.63
CA ARG A 183 -19.41 -7.68 -4.81
C ARG A 183 -20.36 -7.42 -3.64
N ARG A 184 -20.69 -6.16 -3.39
CA ARG A 184 -21.81 -5.81 -2.50
C ARG A 184 -23.14 -6.21 -3.14
N GLY A 185 -24.10 -6.60 -2.29
CA GLY A 185 -25.43 -6.98 -2.72
C GLY A 185 -26.22 -5.80 -3.28
N ARG A 186 -27.11 -6.06 -4.24
CA ARG A 186 -28.06 -5.03 -4.73
C ARG A 186 -29.17 -4.72 -3.73
N THR A 187 -29.40 -5.63 -2.79
CA THR A 187 -30.35 -5.54 -1.68
C THR A 187 -29.73 -6.16 -0.45
N ASP A 188 -30.27 -5.89 0.75
CA ASP A 188 -29.77 -6.49 1.99
C ASP A 188 -29.82 -8.02 1.97
N ILE A 189 -30.81 -8.61 1.28
CA ILE A 189 -30.93 -10.06 1.14
C ILE A 189 -29.80 -10.59 0.22
N ASP A 190 -29.54 -9.91 -0.90
CA ASP A 190 -28.45 -10.26 -1.81
C ASP A 190 -27.09 -10.11 -1.13
N ASP A 191 -26.91 -9.08 -0.29
CA ASP A 191 -25.67 -8.80 0.43
C ASP A 191 -25.38 -9.88 1.47
N ARG A 192 -26.40 -10.29 2.23
CA ARG A 192 -26.28 -11.40 3.19
C ARG A 192 -26.01 -12.73 2.51
N ARG A 193 -26.61 -12.98 1.34
CA ARG A 193 -26.34 -14.18 0.55
C ARG A 193 -24.89 -14.21 0.07
N MET A 194 -24.37 -13.12 -0.49
CA MET A 194 -22.97 -13.03 -0.93
C MET A 194 -22.00 -13.17 0.23
N ALA A 195 -22.33 -12.58 1.38
CA ALA A 195 -21.55 -12.72 2.62
C ALA A 195 -21.48 -14.19 3.07
N ALA A 196 -22.61 -14.89 3.10
CA ALA A 196 -22.65 -16.31 3.47
C ALA A 196 -21.90 -17.17 2.44
N GLU A 197 -22.10 -16.92 1.15
CA GLU A 197 -21.36 -17.62 0.07
C GLU A 197 -19.85 -17.44 0.20
N LEU A 198 -19.38 -16.24 0.54
CA LEU A 198 -17.94 -16.01 0.75
C LEU A 198 -17.42 -16.72 2.01
N ALA A 199 -18.17 -16.62 3.11
CA ALA A 199 -17.77 -17.17 4.40
C ALA A 199 -17.80 -18.71 4.45
N GLU A 200 -18.57 -19.35 3.57
CA GLU A 200 -18.73 -20.81 3.50
C GLU A 200 -17.99 -21.45 2.31
N ASP A 201 -17.38 -20.64 1.42
CA ASP A 201 -16.66 -21.17 0.25
C ASP A 201 -15.36 -21.87 0.71
N PRO A 202 -15.26 -23.21 0.58
CA PRO A 202 -14.11 -23.94 1.08
C PRO A 202 -12.80 -23.57 0.37
N LYS A 203 -12.88 -23.07 -0.87
CA LYS A 203 -11.71 -22.59 -1.60
C LYS A 203 -11.18 -21.30 -0.97
N GLU A 204 -12.06 -20.31 -0.79
CA GLU A 204 -11.71 -19.00 -0.25
C GLU A 204 -11.19 -19.12 1.19
N ILE A 205 -11.81 -19.98 2.00
CA ILE A 205 -11.34 -20.31 3.36
C ILE A 205 -9.92 -20.88 3.30
N ALA A 206 -9.65 -21.86 2.43
CA ALA A 206 -8.34 -22.49 2.34
C ALA A 206 -7.25 -21.51 1.89
N GLU A 207 -7.54 -20.68 0.88
CA GLU A 207 -6.64 -19.62 0.43
C GLU A 207 -6.35 -18.61 1.54
N HIS A 208 -7.39 -18.22 2.30
CA HIS A 208 -7.24 -17.29 3.42
C HIS A 208 -6.40 -17.84 4.58
N VAL A 209 -6.62 -19.10 5.01
CA VAL A 209 -5.79 -19.74 6.06
C VAL A 209 -4.33 -19.73 5.66
N MET A 210 -4.04 -20.06 4.40
CA MET A 210 -2.67 -20.06 3.88
C MET A 210 -2.04 -18.66 3.94
N LEU A 211 -2.78 -17.60 3.61
CA LEU A 211 -2.27 -16.22 3.73
C LEU A 211 -2.06 -15.80 5.18
N VAL A 212 -2.91 -16.26 6.10
CA VAL A 212 -2.70 -16.06 7.55
C VAL A 212 -1.43 -16.77 8.01
N ASP A 213 -1.18 -18.00 7.58
CA ASP A 213 0.03 -18.73 7.93
C ASP A 213 1.29 -18.07 7.35
N LEU A 214 1.20 -17.50 6.15
CA LEU A 214 2.29 -16.71 5.58
C LEU A 214 2.54 -15.42 6.37
N ALA A 215 1.48 -14.70 6.73
CA ALA A 215 1.58 -13.50 7.57
C ALA A 215 2.18 -13.81 8.94
N ARG A 216 1.81 -14.94 9.56
CA ARG A 216 2.44 -15.45 10.78
C ARG A 216 3.92 -15.74 10.57
N ASN A 217 4.28 -16.43 9.48
CA ASN A 217 5.69 -16.67 9.17
C ASN A 217 6.50 -15.37 9.05
N ASP A 218 5.96 -14.36 8.37
CA ASP A 218 6.64 -13.09 8.17
C ASP A 218 6.76 -12.28 9.48
N VAL A 219 5.66 -12.14 10.22
CA VAL A 219 5.60 -11.42 11.52
C VAL A 219 6.50 -12.11 12.55
N GLY A 220 6.42 -13.44 12.66
CA GLY A 220 7.19 -14.26 13.58
C GLY A 220 8.71 -14.11 13.47
N ARG A 221 9.23 -13.61 12.33
CA ARG A 221 10.68 -13.36 12.14
C ARG A 221 11.20 -12.12 12.86
N VAL A 222 10.31 -11.20 13.25
CA VAL A 222 10.67 -9.88 13.79
C VAL A 222 10.05 -9.57 15.15
N VAL A 223 9.08 -10.37 15.61
CA VAL A 223 8.43 -10.18 16.91
C VAL A 223 9.06 -11.04 18.01
N THR A 224 8.85 -10.63 19.26
CA THR A 224 9.28 -11.37 20.45
C THR A 224 8.59 -12.73 20.50
N PHE A 225 9.35 -13.79 20.76
CA PHE A 225 8.82 -15.14 20.85
C PHE A 225 7.65 -15.23 21.85
N GLY A 226 6.55 -15.84 21.41
CA GLY A 226 5.34 -15.99 22.23
C GLY A 226 4.40 -14.78 22.25
N THR A 227 4.72 -13.68 21.55
CA THR A 227 3.83 -12.51 21.41
C THR A 227 3.02 -12.51 20.11
N GLU A 228 3.33 -13.42 19.17
CA GLU A 228 2.56 -13.56 17.94
C GLU A 228 1.14 -14.08 18.24
N GLU A 229 0.12 -13.35 17.78
CA GLU A 229 -1.29 -13.69 17.95
C GLU A 229 -2.09 -13.38 16.67
N VAL A 230 -3.08 -14.22 16.38
CA VAL A 230 -4.12 -13.94 15.38
C VAL A 230 -5.33 -13.34 16.11
N GLU A 231 -5.42 -12.01 16.16
CA GLU A 231 -6.47 -11.30 16.92
C GLU A 231 -7.84 -11.38 16.24
N GLU A 232 -7.86 -11.34 14.92
CA GLU A 232 -9.07 -11.45 14.10
C GLU A 232 -8.86 -12.58 13.09
N MET A 233 -9.82 -13.50 13.00
CA MET A 233 -9.76 -14.62 12.07
C MET A 233 -11.02 -14.66 11.21
N MET A 234 -10.82 -14.59 9.89
CA MET A 234 -11.86 -14.63 8.84
C MET A 234 -13.04 -13.67 9.08
N THR A 235 -12.75 -12.46 9.54
CA THR A 235 -13.75 -11.42 9.73
C THR A 235 -14.19 -10.88 8.38
N LEU A 236 -15.50 -10.88 8.14
CA LEU A 236 -16.08 -10.31 6.92
C LEU A 236 -16.13 -8.77 7.02
N GLU A 237 -15.35 -8.10 6.19
CA GLU A 237 -15.36 -6.64 6.06
C GLU A 237 -16.11 -6.18 4.82
N ARG A 238 -16.87 -5.09 4.95
CA ARG A 238 -17.67 -4.51 3.86
C ARG A 238 -17.08 -3.16 3.47
N TYR A 239 -16.69 -3.06 2.21
CA TYR A 239 -16.30 -1.82 1.56
C TYR A 239 -17.45 -1.30 0.70
N SER A 240 -17.25 -0.17 0.02
CA SER A 240 -18.28 0.48 -0.80
C SER A 240 -18.82 -0.41 -1.92
N HIS A 241 -17.94 -1.16 -2.59
CA HIS A 241 -18.30 -1.96 -3.78
C HIS A 241 -18.08 -3.47 -3.60
N VAL A 242 -17.26 -3.86 -2.64
CA VAL A 242 -16.86 -5.26 -2.40
C VAL A 242 -16.89 -5.60 -0.90
N MET A 243 -16.79 -6.89 -0.59
CA MET A 243 -16.56 -7.42 0.75
C MET A 243 -15.46 -8.48 0.69
N HIS A 244 -14.70 -8.60 1.79
CA HIS A 244 -13.55 -9.50 1.89
C HIS A 244 -13.52 -10.27 3.21
N LEU A 245 -12.86 -11.42 3.22
CA LEU A 245 -12.41 -12.04 4.46
C LEU A 245 -11.08 -11.39 4.86
N THR A 246 -10.99 -10.99 6.11
CA THR A 246 -9.81 -10.35 6.67
C THR A 246 -9.37 -11.09 7.92
N SER A 247 -8.08 -11.06 8.20
CA SER A 247 -7.54 -11.52 9.46
C SER A 247 -6.41 -10.61 9.89
N GLN A 248 -6.12 -10.61 11.18
CA GLN A 248 -5.10 -9.74 11.74
C GLN A 248 -4.11 -10.58 12.53
N VAL A 249 -2.88 -10.59 12.06
CA VAL A 249 -1.73 -11.19 12.74
C VAL A 249 -0.92 -10.08 13.37
N THR A 250 -0.65 -10.20 14.67
CA THR A 250 0.11 -9.19 15.41
C THR A 250 1.21 -9.80 16.25
N GLY A 251 2.16 -8.97 16.67
CA GLY A 251 3.10 -9.31 17.74
C GLY A 251 3.91 -8.11 18.20
N GLU A 252 4.59 -8.24 19.33
CA GLU A 252 5.45 -7.18 19.87
C GLU A 252 6.81 -7.23 19.18
N LEU A 253 7.25 -6.12 18.58
CA LEU A 253 8.55 -6.01 17.93
C LEU A 253 9.67 -6.43 18.89
N ALA A 254 10.53 -7.34 18.44
CA ALA A 254 11.61 -7.85 19.27
C ALA A 254 12.62 -6.75 19.62
N GLU A 255 13.21 -6.84 20.81
CA GLU A 255 14.25 -5.92 21.26
C GLU A 255 15.40 -5.85 20.25
N GLY A 256 15.87 -4.63 19.95
CA GLY A 256 16.93 -4.39 18.97
C GLY A 256 16.51 -4.47 17.50
N ARG A 257 15.23 -4.74 17.19
CA ARG A 257 14.70 -4.65 15.82
C ARG A 257 14.19 -3.25 15.51
N THR A 258 14.18 -2.94 14.23
CA THR A 258 13.80 -1.63 13.68
C THR A 258 12.64 -1.76 12.69
N PRO A 259 11.98 -0.64 12.31
CA PRO A 259 11.00 -0.66 11.22
C PRO A 259 11.56 -1.22 9.90
N ILE A 260 12.85 -1.08 9.65
CA ILE A 260 13.52 -1.62 8.45
C ILE A 260 13.60 -3.15 8.51
N ASP A 261 13.82 -3.74 9.68
CA ASP A 261 13.77 -5.19 9.87
C ASP A 261 12.37 -5.74 9.57
N VAL A 262 11.33 -5.03 10.00
CA VAL A 262 9.93 -5.38 9.72
C VAL A 262 9.67 -5.36 8.21
N LEU A 263 10.04 -4.29 7.51
CA LEU A 263 9.91 -4.21 6.06
C LEU A 263 10.64 -5.34 5.34
N ARG A 264 11.89 -5.63 5.71
CA ARG A 264 12.68 -6.71 5.11
C ARG A 264 12.06 -8.10 5.35
N ALA A 265 11.40 -8.31 6.48
CA ALA A 265 10.77 -9.59 6.80
C ALA A 265 9.49 -9.83 6.02
N THR A 266 8.72 -8.77 5.74
CA THR A 266 7.39 -8.86 5.13
C THR A 266 7.38 -8.64 3.62
N LEU A 267 8.37 -7.95 3.05
CA LEU A 267 8.42 -7.63 1.62
C LEU A 267 8.82 -8.86 0.75
N PRO A 268 8.17 -9.07 -0.42
CA PRO A 268 6.88 -8.52 -0.83
C PRO A 268 5.72 -9.21 -0.10
N ALA A 269 4.56 -8.56 -0.08
CA ALA A 269 3.35 -9.14 0.49
C ALA A 269 2.99 -10.47 -0.19
N GLY A 270 2.44 -11.42 0.58
CA GLY A 270 1.95 -12.69 0.05
C GLY A 270 0.90 -12.52 -1.05
N THR A 271 0.05 -11.49 -0.90
CA THR A 271 -1.05 -11.16 -1.82
C THR A 271 -0.58 -10.65 -3.19
N VAL A 272 0.71 -10.36 -3.36
CA VAL A 272 1.31 -9.96 -4.65
C VAL A 272 2.47 -10.86 -5.09
N SER A 273 2.67 -11.98 -4.40
CA SER A 273 3.74 -12.94 -4.70
C SER A 273 3.18 -14.36 -4.75
N GLY A 274 3.00 -15.00 -3.61
CA GLY A 274 2.42 -16.33 -3.49
C GLY A 274 2.95 -17.09 -2.28
N ALA A 275 2.71 -18.40 -2.25
CA ALA A 275 3.10 -19.26 -1.14
C ALA A 275 3.56 -20.64 -1.66
N PRO A 276 4.73 -21.15 -1.24
CA PRO A 276 5.78 -20.47 -0.47
C PRO A 276 6.39 -19.27 -1.21
N LYS A 277 6.64 -18.16 -0.49
CA LYS A 277 6.99 -16.85 -1.08
C LYS A 277 8.17 -16.88 -2.03
N VAL A 278 9.30 -17.47 -1.61
CA VAL A 278 10.54 -17.52 -2.42
C VAL A 278 10.30 -18.29 -3.72
N ARG A 279 9.68 -19.47 -3.65
CA ARG A 279 9.42 -20.29 -4.83
C ARG A 279 8.42 -19.64 -5.79
N ALA A 280 7.39 -18.97 -5.26
CA ALA A 280 6.46 -18.20 -6.07
C ALA A 280 7.16 -17.05 -6.83
N MET A 281 8.09 -16.33 -6.17
CA MET A 281 8.87 -15.28 -6.83
C MET A 281 9.80 -15.82 -7.93
N GLU A 282 10.44 -16.98 -7.73
CA GLU A 282 11.24 -17.64 -8.77
C GLU A 282 10.39 -18.01 -10.00
N ILE A 283 9.13 -18.40 -9.80
CA ILE A 283 8.20 -18.71 -10.89
C ILE A 283 7.72 -17.43 -11.59
N ILE A 284 7.55 -16.32 -10.87
CA ILE A 284 7.19 -15.01 -11.45
C ILE A 284 8.30 -14.45 -12.33
N ASP A 285 9.57 -14.68 -11.94
CA ASP A 285 10.75 -14.18 -12.67
C ASP A 285 11.05 -14.98 -13.95
N ALA A 286 10.64 -16.26 -14.00
CA ALA A 286 10.89 -17.20 -15.09
C ALA A 286 10.02 -16.93 -16.34
#